data_AF-A0A7S3KKR5-F1
#
_entry.id   AF-A0A7S3KKR5-F1
#
_cell.length_a   1.000
_cell.length_b   1.000
_cell.length_c   1.000
_cell.angle_alpha   90.00
_cell.angle_beta   90.00
_cell.angle_gamma   90.00
#
_symmetry.space_group_name_H-M   'P 1'
#
loop_
_entity.id
_entity.type
_entity.pdbx_description
1 polymer ?
#
loop_
_entity_poly.entity_id
_entity_poly.type
_entity_poly.pdbx_seq_one_letter_code
_entity_poly.pdbx_strand_id
1 'polypeptide(L)'
;DKEKVIRKISENSSKARVHSFGIGDSVDKYLVKESARSGKGSYSFTTEHDSDLNSKVITSLKDSLRPSMTNITIDWNFLADAFKYPSSGSLYSSYEDTYEEEPIHLFVIFSKPLLDQILKTKPSCVTVSYYQFEGGKVKTLSLPIYSCSPPLTTHSHPD
;
A
#
# COMPACT_ATOMS: atom_id res chain seq x y z
N ASP A 1 9.16 19.01 22.94
CA ASP A 1 9.50 19.20 21.53
C ASP A 1 8.96 18.03 20.73
N LYS A 2 7.97 18.25 19.86
CA LYS A 2 7.14 17.18 19.27
C LYS A 2 7.91 16.44 18.17
N GLU A 3 8.69 17.21 17.43
CA GLU A 3 9.55 16.84 16.32
C GLU A 3 10.62 15.83 16.77
N LYS A 4 11.14 15.98 18.00
CA LYS A 4 12.10 15.04 18.58
C LYS A 4 11.47 13.66 18.81
N VAL A 5 10.20 13.60 19.22
CA VAL A 5 9.46 12.34 19.42
C VAL A 5 9.19 11.68 18.07
N ILE A 6 8.63 12.44 17.13
CA ILE A 6 8.33 11.98 15.76
C ILE A 6 9.59 11.42 15.09
N ARG A 7 10.71 12.15 15.18
CA ARG A 7 12.00 11.69 14.66
C ARG A 7 12.44 10.38 15.31
N LYS A 8 12.32 10.27 16.65
CA LYS A 8 12.72 9.06 17.35
C LYS A 8 11.89 7.84 16.96
N ILE A 9 10.59 8.05 16.72
CA ILE A 9 9.70 7.01 16.21
C ILE A 9 10.15 6.58 14.82
N SER A 10 10.37 7.53 13.90
CA SER A 10 10.85 7.25 12.54
C SER A 10 12.18 6.47 12.54
N GLU A 11 13.14 6.84 13.38
CA GLU A 11 14.41 6.10 13.53
C GLU A 11 14.23 4.64 13.97
N ASN A 12 13.12 4.30 14.64
CA ASN A 12 12.84 2.97 15.18
C ASN A 12 11.69 2.27 14.44
N SER A 13 11.19 2.84 13.35
CA SER A 13 10.03 2.35 12.63
C SER A 13 10.26 0.99 11.96
N SER A 14 11.51 0.55 11.85
CA SER A 14 11.90 -0.80 11.40
C SER A 14 11.90 -1.85 12.51
N LYS A 15 11.72 -1.46 13.77
CA LYS A 15 11.76 -2.36 14.94
C LYS A 15 10.43 -2.49 15.63
N ALA A 16 9.60 -1.45 15.59
CA ALA A 16 8.30 -1.42 16.21
C ALA A 16 7.36 -0.53 15.39
N ARG A 17 6.09 -0.94 15.35
CA ARG A 17 5.01 -0.12 14.83
C ARG A 17 4.40 0.74 15.92
N VAL A 18 3.90 1.91 15.55
CA VAL A 18 3.23 2.81 16.48
C VAL A 18 1.79 3.00 16.06
N HIS A 19 0.87 2.57 16.90
CA HIS A 19 -0.54 2.92 16.79
C HIS A 19 -0.89 3.93 17.88
N SER A 20 -1.49 5.05 17.51
CA SER A 20 -1.70 6.17 18.42
C SER A 20 -3.17 6.51 18.60
N PHE A 21 -3.57 6.78 19.83
CA PHE A 21 -4.94 7.16 20.18
C PHE A 21 -4.95 8.56 20.75
N GLY A 22 -5.71 9.45 20.13
CA GLY A 22 -6.01 10.76 20.69
C GLY A 22 -7.35 10.72 21.41
N ILE A 23 -7.35 10.94 22.73
CA ILE A 23 -8.56 10.93 23.56
C ILE A 23 -8.91 12.37 23.96
N GLY A 24 -10.16 12.76 23.72
CA GLY A 24 -10.69 14.09 24.04
C GLY A 24 -10.36 15.17 23.00
N ASP A 25 -11.03 16.31 23.13
CA ASP A 25 -10.95 17.40 22.14
C ASP A 25 -9.67 18.23 22.24
N SER A 26 -9.02 18.22 23.39
CA SER A 26 -7.78 18.98 23.66
C SER A 26 -6.50 18.24 23.28
N VAL A 27 -6.62 17.07 22.62
CA VAL A 27 -5.44 16.30 22.22
C VAL A 27 -4.69 16.96 21.08
N ASP A 28 -3.36 16.82 21.10
CA ASP A 28 -2.50 17.24 20.01
C ASP A 28 -2.65 16.33 18.79
N LYS A 29 -3.58 16.71 17.90
CA LYS A 29 -3.89 15.94 16.69
C LYS A 29 -2.69 15.78 15.77
N TYR A 30 -1.76 16.73 15.75
CA TYR A 30 -0.55 16.65 14.94
C TYR A 30 0.36 15.55 15.49
N LEU A 31 0.65 15.59 16.79
CA LEU A 31 1.52 14.59 17.42
C LEU A 31 0.96 13.18 17.29
N VAL A 32 -0.34 12.98 17.48
CA VAL A 32 -1.00 11.67 17.32
C VAL A 32 -0.82 11.16 15.88
N LYS A 33 -1.24 11.94 14.88
CA LYS A 33 -1.14 11.54 13.46
C LYS A 33 0.29 11.23 13.04
N GLU A 34 1.23 12.12 13.35
CA GLU A 34 2.61 11.98 12.91
C GLU A 34 3.37 10.89 13.66
N SER A 35 2.99 10.59 14.91
CA SER A 35 3.54 9.43 15.63
C SER A 35 3.14 8.12 14.95
N ALA A 36 1.87 7.94 14.60
CA ALA A 36 1.44 6.72 13.90
C ALA A 36 2.06 6.60 12.51
N ARG A 37 2.05 7.68 11.71
CA ARG A 37 2.65 7.70 10.37
C ARG A 37 4.14 7.39 10.40
N SER A 38 4.89 8.06 11.27
CA SER A 38 6.33 7.82 11.42
C SER A 38 6.64 6.42 11.90
N GLY A 39 5.73 5.80 12.67
CA GLY A 39 5.84 4.43 13.15
C GLY A 39 5.14 3.41 12.26
N LYS A 40 4.74 3.75 11.03
CA LYS A 40 4.11 2.81 10.07
C LYS A 40 2.89 2.06 10.66
N GLY A 41 2.10 2.74 11.48
CA GLY A 41 0.87 2.23 12.08
C GLY A 41 -0.33 3.16 11.87
N SER A 42 -1.42 2.90 12.58
CA SER A 42 -2.68 3.64 12.44
C SER A 42 -2.93 4.61 13.59
N TYR A 43 -3.67 5.69 13.33
CA TYR A 43 -4.13 6.60 14.37
C TYR A 43 -5.64 6.58 14.50
N SER A 44 -6.14 6.84 15.70
CA SER A 44 -7.57 6.96 15.98
C SER A 44 -7.83 8.11 16.94
N PHE A 45 -8.96 8.79 16.76
CA PHE A 45 -9.45 9.81 17.68
C PHE A 45 -10.74 9.33 18.32
N THR A 46 -10.91 9.64 19.59
CA THR A 46 -12.05 9.24 20.43
C THR A 46 -12.35 10.38 21.39
N THR A 47 -13.62 10.57 21.75
CA THR A 47 -14.02 11.48 22.83
C THR A 47 -14.21 10.71 24.13
N GLU A 48 -14.23 11.37 25.28
CA GLU A 48 -14.33 10.70 26.59
C GLU A 48 -15.62 9.87 26.78
N HIS A 49 -16.62 10.08 25.93
CA HIS A 49 -17.90 9.36 25.95
C HIS A 49 -18.07 8.41 24.76
N ASP A 50 -17.01 8.19 23.99
CA ASP A 50 -17.04 7.29 22.84
C ASP A 50 -17.04 5.83 23.31
N SER A 51 -18.17 5.14 23.12
CA SER A 51 -18.33 3.71 23.42
C SER A 51 -17.40 2.82 22.61
N ASP A 52 -16.83 3.35 21.53
CA ASP A 52 -16.12 2.57 20.52
C ASP A 52 -14.59 2.57 20.74
N LEU A 53 -14.09 3.16 21.83
CA LEU A 53 -12.65 3.09 22.15
C LEU A 53 -12.17 1.63 22.22
N ASN A 54 -12.95 0.75 22.83
CA ASN A 54 -12.62 -0.68 22.94
C ASN A 54 -12.49 -1.34 21.55
N SER A 55 -13.38 -1.02 20.61
CA SER A 55 -13.32 -1.59 19.26
C SER A 55 -12.10 -1.06 18.50
N LYS A 56 -11.78 0.23 18.63
CA LYS A 56 -10.57 0.86 18.04
C LYS A 56 -9.29 0.25 18.59
N VAL A 57 -9.21 0.00 19.90
CA VAL A 57 -8.08 -0.68 20.54
C VAL A 57 -7.94 -2.11 20.04
N ILE A 58 -9.04 -2.87 20.00
CA ILE A 58 -9.03 -4.25 19.48
C ILE A 58 -8.55 -4.30 18.02
N THR A 59 -9.04 -3.39 17.17
CA THR A 59 -8.60 -3.30 15.76
C THR A 59 -7.11 -3.00 15.66
N SER A 60 -6.61 -2.02 16.42
CA SER A 60 -5.18 -1.70 16.44
C SER A 60 -4.31 -2.86 16.94
N LEU A 61 -4.79 -3.65 17.91
CA LEU A 61 -4.09 -4.84 18.37
C LEU A 61 -4.08 -5.93 17.31
N LYS A 62 -5.19 -6.16 16.61
CA LYS A 62 -5.23 -7.06 15.45
C LYS A 62 -4.22 -6.63 14.40
N ASP A 63 -4.19 -5.35 14.06
CA ASP A 63 -3.23 -4.77 13.12
C ASP A 63 -1.78 -4.93 13.60
N SER A 64 -1.53 -4.78 14.90
CA SER A 64 -0.18 -4.99 15.48
C SER A 64 0.30 -6.43 15.39
N LEU A 65 -0.62 -7.40 15.40
CA LEU A 65 -0.34 -8.82 15.26
C LEU A 65 -0.23 -9.27 13.80
N ARG A 66 -0.79 -8.49 12.86
CA ARG A 66 -0.70 -8.80 11.44
C ARG A 66 0.73 -8.55 10.96
N PRO A 67 1.35 -9.52 10.27
CA PRO A 67 2.62 -9.30 9.65
C PRO A 67 2.53 -8.15 8.65
N SER A 68 3.65 -7.48 8.44
CA SER A 68 3.71 -6.33 7.55
C SER A 68 4.56 -6.58 6.35
N MET A 69 4.06 -6.08 5.22
CA MET A 69 4.82 -5.94 4.00
C MET A 69 5.41 -4.54 4.02
N THR A 70 6.73 -4.49 4.14
CA THR A 70 7.50 -3.24 4.15
C THR A 70 8.41 -3.19 2.94
N ASN A 71 8.87 -1.99 2.60
CA ASN A 71 9.82 -1.75 1.50
C ASN A 71 9.36 -2.38 0.18
N ILE A 72 8.05 -2.29 -0.08
CA ILE A 72 7.42 -2.82 -1.28
C ILE A 72 7.96 -2.04 -2.47
N THR A 73 8.51 -2.78 -3.41
CA THR A 73 9.16 -2.30 -4.61
C THR A 73 8.49 -2.96 -5.79
N ILE A 74 8.00 -2.15 -6.73
CA ILE A 74 7.36 -2.65 -7.95
C ILE A 74 8.26 -2.34 -9.13
N ASP A 75 8.67 -3.40 -9.81
CA ASP A 75 9.49 -3.32 -10.99
C ASP A 75 8.62 -3.35 -12.25
N TRP A 76 8.73 -2.28 -13.03
CA TRP A 76 7.99 -2.06 -14.26
C TRP A 76 8.85 -2.27 -15.52
N ASN A 77 9.87 -3.15 -15.49
CA ASN A 77 10.89 -3.39 -16.53
C ASN A 77 10.48 -3.32 -18.02
N PHE A 78 9.22 -3.56 -18.38
CA PHE A 78 8.72 -3.54 -19.77
C PHE A 78 7.84 -2.31 -20.10
N LEU A 79 7.64 -1.41 -19.15
CA LEU A 79 6.68 -0.30 -19.21
C LEU A 79 7.33 1.06 -18.97
N ALA A 80 8.46 1.33 -19.63
CA ALA A 80 9.13 2.63 -19.50
C ALA A 80 8.19 3.80 -19.83
N ASP A 81 7.34 3.64 -20.86
CA ASP A 81 6.47 4.70 -21.38
C ASP A 81 5.03 4.68 -20.82
N ALA A 82 4.71 3.79 -19.88
CA ALA A 82 3.39 3.74 -19.26
C ALA A 82 3.29 4.69 -18.06
N PHE A 83 2.13 5.33 -17.90
CA PHE A 83 1.85 6.12 -16.72
C PHE A 83 1.42 5.18 -15.57
N LYS A 84 2.09 5.29 -14.42
CA LYS A 84 1.94 4.36 -13.29
C LYS A 84 1.46 5.12 -12.06
N TYR A 85 0.58 4.49 -11.29
CA TYR A 85 0.11 5.05 -10.04
C TYR A 85 0.13 4.03 -8.88
N PRO A 86 0.57 4.46 -7.69
CA PRO A 86 1.19 5.75 -7.33
C PRO A 86 2.51 6.04 -8.06
N SER A 87 2.67 7.29 -8.53
CA SER A 87 3.85 7.74 -9.27
C SER A 87 4.93 8.20 -8.31
N SER A 88 5.71 7.29 -7.75
CA SER A 88 7.05 7.66 -7.30
C SER A 88 7.85 7.95 -8.57
N GLY A 89 8.49 9.10 -8.72
CA GLY A 89 9.27 9.47 -9.93
C GLY A 89 10.53 8.61 -10.17
N SER A 90 10.52 7.35 -9.75
CA SER A 90 11.55 6.33 -9.86
C SER A 90 10.98 5.17 -10.69
N LEU A 91 11.85 4.38 -11.32
CA LEU A 91 11.49 3.09 -11.92
C LEU A 91 10.79 2.13 -10.93
N TYR A 92 10.88 2.45 -9.63
CA TYR A 92 10.25 1.78 -8.52
C TYR A 92 9.24 2.68 -7.83
N SER A 93 7.99 2.23 -7.69
CA SER A 93 7.06 2.85 -6.74
C SER A 93 7.27 2.26 -5.35
N SER A 94 7.66 3.10 -4.38
CA SER A 94 7.74 2.72 -2.96
C SER A 94 6.36 2.92 -2.33
N TYR A 95 5.73 1.85 -1.86
CA TYR A 95 4.42 1.91 -1.19
C TYR A 95 4.59 2.10 0.31
N GLU A 96 3.58 2.71 0.93
CA GLU A 96 3.42 2.65 2.39
C GLU A 96 3.30 1.18 2.83
N ASP A 97 3.78 0.89 4.04
CA ASP A 97 3.72 -0.46 4.59
C ASP A 97 2.26 -0.94 4.66
N THR A 98 1.99 -2.13 4.14
CA THR A 98 0.65 -2.74 4.20
C THR A 98 0.64 -3.88 5.20
N TYR A 99 -0.54 -4.22 5.70
CA TYR A 99 -0.71 -5.46 6.43
C TYR A 99 -0.80 -6.63 5.46
N GLU A 100 -0.35 -7.81 5.90
CA GLU A 100 -0.64 -9.05 5.19
C GLU A 100 -2.16 -9.17 4.98
N GLU A 101 -2.56 -9.60 3.77
CA GLU A 101 -3.94 -9.70 3.28
C GLU A 101 -4.60 -8.38 2.80
N GLU A 102 -3.96 -7.21 2.93
CA GLU A 102 -4.49 -6.01 2.28
C GLU A 102 -4.14 -5.96 0.79
N PRO A 103 -5.13 -5.75 -0.09
CA PRO A 103 -4.87 -5.67 -1.52
C PRO A 103 -4.08 -4.40 -1.85
N ILE A 104 -2.97 -4.57 -2.56
CA ILE A 104 -2.25 -3.45 -3.15
C ILE A 104 -2.93 -3.13 -4.48
N HIS A 105 -3.56 -1.95 -4.56
CA HIS A 105 -4.16 -1.47 -5.80
C HIS A 105 -3.12 -0.79 -6.68
N LEU A 106 -2.88 -1.37 -7.86
CA LEU A 106 -1.96 -0.86 -8.86
C LEU A 106 -2.75 -0.39 -10.07
N PHE A 107 -2.48 0.84 -10.50
CA PHE A 107 -3.07 1.38 -11.72
C PHE A 107 -1.97 1.68 -12.72
N VAL A 108 -2.15 1.16 -13.93
CA VAL A 108 -1.24 1.38 -15.05
C VAL A 108 -2.06 1.85 -16.24
N ILE A 109 -1.67 2.97 -16.82
CA ILE A 109 -2.31 3.57 -17.98
C ILE A 109 -1.34 3.47 -19.16
N PHE A 110 -1.82 2.85 -20.24
CA PHE A 110 -1.09 2.65 -21.48
C PHE A 110 -1.62 3.55 -22.58
N SER A 111 -0.75 4.00 -23.49
CA SER A 111 -1.21 4.41 -24.80
C SER A 111 -1.66 3.18 -25.59
N LYS A 112 -2.70 3.30 -26.41
CA LYS A 112 -3.21 2.19 -27.24
C LYS A 112 -2.13 1.53 -28.11
N PRO A 113 -1.22 2.29 -28.78
CA PRO A 113 -0.12 1.70 -29.54
C PRO A 113 0.85 0.87 -28.68
N LEU A 114 1.14 1.34 -27.46
CA LEU A 114 2.01 0.62 -26.52
C LEU A 114 1.35 -0.68 -26.04
N LEU A 115 0.05 -0.64 -25.75
CA LEU A 115 -0.72 -1.83 -25.39
C LEU A 115 -0.68 -2.88 -26.51
N ASP A 116 -0.91 -2.49 -27.76
CA ASP A 116 -0.87 -3.40 -28.90
C ASP A 116 0.52 -4.05 -29.10
N GLN A 117 1.60 -3.33 -28.75
CA GLN A 117 2.96 -3.87 -28.79
C GLN A 117 3.22 -4.87 -27.66
N ILE A 118 2.80 -4.56 -26.44
CA ILE A 118 2.95 -5.42 -25.25
C ILE A 118 2.19 -6.73 -25.44
N LEU A 119 0.97 -6.67 -25.99
CA LEU A 119 0.13 -7.87 -26.20
C LEU A 119 0.65 -8.79 -27.30
N LYS A 120 1.47 -8.28 -28.24
CA LYS A 120 2.10 -9.07 -29.31
C LYS A 120 3.44 -9.67 -28.89
N THR A 121 4.09 -9.11 -27.87
CA THR A 121 5.35 -9.60 -27.34
C THR A 121 5.09 -10.64 -26.24
N LYS A 122 6.09 -11.49 -25.95
CA LYS A 122 6.04 -12.58 -24.94
C LYS A 122 5.31 -12.13 -23.65
N PRO A 123 4.61 -13.02 -22.91
CA PRO A 123 3.91 -12.65 -21.67
C PRO A 123 4.76 -11.75 -20.80
N SER A 124 4.26 -10.53 -20.61
CA SER A 124 4.90 -9.51 -19.80
C SER A 124 4.45 -9.70 -18.36
N CYS A 125 5.40 -9.69 -17.41
CA CYS A 125 5.12 -9.88 -15.99
C CYS A 125 5.48 -8.62 -15.22
N VAL A 126 4.60 -8.19 -14.32
CA VAL A 126 4.93 -7.22 -13.27
C VAL A 126 5.56 -7.98 -12.12
N THR A 127 6.74 -7.59 -11.69
CA THR A 127 7.41 -8.19 -10.54
C THR A 127 7.23 -7.28 -9.33
N VAL A 128 6.65 -7.83 -8.27
CA VAL A 128 6.47 -7.17 -6.98
C VAL A 128 7.41 -7.83 -5.97
N SER A 129 8.30 -7.05 -5.39
CA SER A 129 9.22 -7.50 -4.33
C SER A 129 8.89 -6.78 -3.03
N TYR A 130 8.88 -7.50 -1.91
CA TYR A 130 8.55 -6.95 -0.59
C TYR A 130 9.33 -7.64 0.53
N TYR A 131 9.43 -6.96 1.67
CA TYR A 131 9.99 -7.51 2.91
C TYR A 131 8.86 -7.87 3.85
N GLN A 132 8.84 -9.11 4.34
CA GLN A 132 7.94 -9.49 5.43
C GLN A 132 8.65 -9.29 6.77
N PHE A 133 7.97 -8.66 7.73
CA PHE A 133 8.50 -8.39 9.05
C PHE A 133 8.80 -9.66 9.88
N GLU A 134 8.28 -10.81 9.47
CA GLU A 134 8.68 -12.11 10.03
C GLU A 134 10.00 -12.60 9.43
N GLY A 135 11.11 -12.26 10.10
CA GLY A 135 12.42 -12.82 9.79
C GLY A 135 13.20 -12.16 8.65
N GLY A 136 12.76 -10.98 8.18
CA GLY A 136 13.54 -10.10 7.31
C GLY A 136 13.87 -10.66 5.91
N LYS A 137 13.10 -11.66 5.45
CA LYS A 137 13.31 -12.27 4.13
C LYS A 137 12.62 -11.45 3.05
N VAL A 138 13.34 -11.21 1.95
CA VAL A 138 12.76 -10.65 0.73
C VAL A 138 11.94 -11.74 0.04
N LYS A 139 10.66 -11.46 -0.22
CA LYS A 139 9.80 -12.28 -1.06
C LYS A 139 9.58 -11.56 -2.39
N THR A 140 9.56 -12.33 -3.47
CA THR A 140 9.31 -11.83 -4.83
C THR A 140 8.14 -12.58 -5.44
N LEU A 141 7.19 -11.83 -5.99
CA LEU A 141 6.01 -12.31 -6.68
C LEU A 141 6.05 -11.81 -8.12
N SER A 142 5.86 -12.70 -9.10
CA SER A 142 5.74 -12.32 -10.52
C SER A 142 4.29 -12.50 -10.95
N LEU A 143 3.65 -11.41 -11.36
CA LEU A 143 2.26 -11.37 -11.81
C LEU A 143 2.22 -11.22 -13.34
N PRO A 144 1.71 -12.22 -14.08
CA PRO A 144 1.53 -12.11 -15.52
C PRO A 144 0.45 -11.06 -15.86
N ILE A 145 0.69 -10.29 -16.92
CA ILE A 145 -0.34 -9.42 -17.51
C ILE A 145 -1.13 -10.22 -18.54
N TYR A 146 -2.45 -10.24 -18.36
CA TYR A 146 -3.38 -10.81 -19.34
C TYR A 146 -4.21 -9.70 -19.98
N SER A 147 -4.40 -9.75 -21.31
CA SER A 147 -5.46 -9.00 -21.96
C SER A 147 -6.78 -9.74 -21.80
N CYS A 148 -7.71 -9.19 -21.03
CA CYS A 148 -9.11 -9.57 -21.11
C CYS A 148 -9.74 -8.81 -22.28
N SER A 149 -9.80 -9.44 -23.46
CA SER A 149 -10.69 -8.93 -24.52
C SER A 149 -12.13 -9.23 -24.11
N PRO A 150 -13.03 -8.24 -24.03
CA PRO A 150 -14.45 -8.54 -23.85
C PRO A 150 -14.93 -9.40 -25.04
N PRO A 151 -15.77 -10.43 -24.80
CA PRO A 151 -16.34 -11.19 -25.90
C PRO A 151 -17.14 -10.24 -26.80
N LEU A 152 -16.81 -10.22 -28.09
CA LEU A 152 -17.58 -9.50 -29.10
C LEU A 152 -18.97 -10.13 -29.17
N THR A 153 -19.96 -9.51 -28.53
CA THR A 153 -21.37 -9.85 -28.75
C THR A 153 -21.74 -9.37 -30.16
N THR A 154 -21.71 -10.28 -31.12
CA THR A 154 -22.34 -10.08 -32.42
C THR A 154 -23.85 -10.04 -32.20
N HIS A 155 -24.42 -8.85 -32.04
CA HIS A 155 -25.85 -8.67 -32.19
C HIS A 155 -26.18 -8.78 -33.68
N SER A 156 -26.55 -9.99 -34.12
CA SER A 156 -27.28 -10.18 -35.37
C SER A 156 -28.65 -9.54 -35.19
N HIS A 157 -28.91 -8.46 -35.94
CA HIS A 157 -30.26 -7.93 -36.12
C HIS A 157 -31.07 -8.97 -36.90
N PRO A 158 -32.27 -9.37 -36.46
CA PRO A 158 -33.19 -10.11 -37.31
C PRO A 158 -33.86 -9.15 -38.30
N ASP A 159 -33.93 -9.61 -39.56
CA ASP A 159 -34.70 -9.01 -40.66
C ASP A 159 -36.22 -9.01 -40.40
#